data_AF-A0A3M1DXZ2-F1
#
_entry.id   AF-A0A3M1DXZ2-F1
#
_cell.length_a   1.000
_cell.length_b   1.000
_cell.length_c   1.000
_cell.angle_alpha   90.00
_cell.angle_beta   90.00
_cell.angle_gamma   90.00
#
_symmetry.space_group_name_H-M   'P 1'
#
loop_
_entity.id
_entity.type
_entity.pdbx_description
1 polymer ?
#
loop_
_entity_poly.entity_id
_entity_poly.type
_entity_poly.pdbx_seq_one_letter_code
_entity_poly.pdbx_strand_id
1 'polypeptide(L)'
;MKAVTAPGSGGWFCLVPPPGGEAGPESDIDLLVLLDRPDDYFRELRTIVDLLYSVQLESDRLISAKPAPVDDFDQGRIPLYRVAQREGVR
;
A
#
# COMPACT_ATOMS: atom_id res chain seq x y z
N MET A 1 13.13 6.40 -6.70
CA MET A 1 12.54 5.68 -5.54
C MET A 1 12.45 4.21 -5.94
N LYS A 2 12.86 3.28 -5.07
CA LYS A 2 12.94 1.85 -5.37
C LYS A 2 11.75 1.13 -4.74
N ALA A 3 11.09 0.27 -5.52
CA ALA A 3 10.26 -0.82 -5.02
C ALA A 3 11.02 -1.56 -3.91
N VAL A 4 10.45 -1.63 -2.70
CA VAL A 4 11.00 -2.45 -1.61
C VAL A 4 10.16 -3.71 -1.55
N THR A 5 10.74 -4.83 -1.98
CA THR A 5 10.19 -6.16 -1.73
C THR A 5 10.40 -6.52 -0.25
N ALA A 6 9.33 -6.85 0.46
CA ALA A 6 9.45 -7.42 1.80
C ALA A 6 10.05 -8.84 1.73
N PRO A 7 11.04 -9.20 2.57
CA PRO A 7 11.61 -10.54 2.56
C PRO A 7 10.68 -11.51 3.30
N GLY A 8 10.13 -12.50 2.60
CA GLY A 8 9.54 -13.71 3.23
C GLY A 8 8.09 -14.04 2.89
N SER A 9 7.35 -13.12 2.27
CA SER A 9 5.99 -13.34 1.77
C SER A 9 5.79 -12.35 0.63
N GLY A 10 5.35 -12.79 -0.55
CA GLY A 10 5.35 -12.05 -1.82
C GLY A 10 4.45 -10.81 -1.88
N GLY A 11 4.56 -9.90 -0.91
CA GLY A 11 3.84 -8.65 -0.83
C GLY A 11 4.46 -7.61 -1.74
N TRP A 12 3.69 -7.11 -2.69
CA TRP A 12 4.06 -5.96 -3.52
C TRP A 12 3.43 -4.71 -2.93
N PHE A 13 4.20 -3.62 -2.83
CA PHE A 13 3.67 -2.31 -2.43
C PHE A 13 3.39 -1.50 -3.69
N CYS A 14 2.19 -0.94 -3.78
CA CYS A 14 1.81 0.00 -4.81
C CYS A 14 1.50 1.35 -4.14
N LEU A 15 2.24 2.39 -4.49
CA LEU A 15 1.97 3.72 -3.98
C LEU A 15 0.74 4.29 -4.68
N VAL A 16 -0.26 4.72 -3.90
CA VAL A 16 -1.51 5.26 -4.42
C VAL A 16 -1.47 6.78 -4.31
N PRO A 17 -1.87 7.54 -5.34
CA PRO A 17 -2.00 8.99 -5.21
C PRO A 17 -3.06 9.34 -4.15
N PRO A 18 -2.90 10.48 -3.45
CA PRO A 18 -3.86 10.89 -2.42
C PRO A 18 -5.25 11.13 -3.04
N PRO A 19 -6.34 10.88 -2.29
CA PRO A 19 -7.69 11.05 -2.81
C PRO A 19 -7.95 12.54 -3.15
N GLY A 20 -7.90 12.88 -4.44
CA GLY A 20 -8.35 14.17 -4.98
C GLY A 20 -7.29 15.11 -5.56
N GLY A 21 -6.02 14.71 -5.74
CA GLY A 21 -5.03 15.62 -6.35
C GLY A 21 -3.60 15.07 -6.53
N GLU A 22 -2.69 15.96 -6.92
CA GLU A 22 -1.24 15.68 -7.06
C GLU A 22 -0.57 15.51 -5.69
N ALA A 23 0.31 14.50 -5.60
CA ALA A 23 1.14 14.29 -4.40
C ALA A 23 2.13 15.44 -4.24
N GLY A 24 1.96 16.21 -3.16
CA GLY A 24 2.89 17.25 -2.74
C GLY A 24 3.89 16.76 -1.69
N PRO A 25 4.91 17.57 -1.34
CA PRO A 25 5.89 17.23 -0.32
C PRO A 25 5.30 16.97 1.06
N GLU A 26 4.16 17.60 1.38
CA GLU A 26 3.42 17.44 2.64
C GLU A 26 2.31 16.39 2.59
N SER A 27 2.10 15.73 1.45
CA SER A 27 1.01 14.75 1.32
C SER A 27 1.32 13.49 2.12
N ASP A 28 0.30 12.84 2.66
CA ASP A 28 0.43 11.50 3.22
C ASP A 28 0.94 10.51 2.16
N ILE A 29 1.52 9.41 2.62
CA ILE A 29 2.00 8.30 1.80
C ILE A 29 0.97 7.18 1.90
N ASP A 30 0.20 6.98 0.83
CA ASP A 30 -0.74 5.87 0.74
C ASP A 30 -0.08 4.65 0.05
N LEU A 31 -0.12 3.52 0.73
CA LEU A 31 0.41 2.24 0.27
C LEU A 31 -0.73 1.22 0.14
N LEU A 32 -0.81 0.59 -1.02
CA LEU A 32 -1.61 -0.60 -1.23
C LEU A 32 -0.70 -1.82 -1.19
N VAL A 33 -0.90 -2.71 -0.23
CA VAL A 33 -0.10 -3.91 -0.03
C VAL A 33 -0.82 -5.08 -0.69
N LEU A 34 -0.33 -5.55 -1.83
CA LEU A 34 -0.90 -6.65 -2.57
C LEU A 34 -0.48 -7.97 -1.93
N LEU A 35 -1.45 -8.76 -1.48
CA LEU A 35 -1.26 -10.04 -0.81
C LEU A 35 -1.99 -11.13 -1.61
N ASP A 36 -1.35 -12.28 -1.80
CA ASP A 36 -1.95 -13.39 -2.57
C ASP A 36 -3.28 -13.86 -1.94
N ARG A 37 -3.32 -13.96 -0.61
CA ARG A 37 -4.51 -14.37 0.16
C ARG A 37 -4.52 -13.76 1.57
N PRO A 38 -5.11 -12.57 1.77
CA PRO A 38 -5.33 -12.05 3.11
C PRO A 38 -6.56 -12.74 3.73
N ASP A 39 -6.40 -13.97 4.21
CA ASP A 39 -7.49 -14.75 4.83
C ASP A 39 -8.05 -14.07 6.09
N ASP A 40 -7.22 -13.28 6.78
CA ASP A 40 -7.62 -12.45 7.93
C ASP A 40 -7.12 -11.00 7.72
N TYR A 41 -8.01 -10.16 7.20
CA TYR A 41 -7.73 -8.75 6.95
C TYR A 41 -7.17 -8.01 8.16
N PHE A 42 -7.69 -8.27 9.36
CA PHE A 42 -7.26 -7.54 10.57
C PHE A 42 -5.89 -7.98 11.04
N ARG A 43 -5.59 -9.28 10.94
CA ARG A 43 -4.24 -9.80 11.22
C ARG A 43 -3.21 -9.26 10.23
N GLU A 44 -3.54 -9.21 8.94
CA GLU A 44 -2.64 -8.65 7.93
C GLU A 44 -2.42 -7.15 8.15
N LEU A 45 -3.50 -6.39 8.40
CA LEU A 45 -3.40 -4.98 8.73
C LEU A 45 -2.54 -4.74 9.98
N ARG A 46 -2.72 -5.54 11.04
CA ARG A 46 -1.91 -5.45 12.25
C ARG A 46 -0.44 -5.68 11.96
N THR A 47 -0.13 -6.72 11.18
CA THR A 47 1.23 -7.06 10.77
C THR A 47 1.87 -5.91 9.99
N ILE A 48 1.14 -5.33 9.04
CA ILE A 48 1.59 -4.17 8.26
C ILE A 48 1.87 -2.96 9.16
N VAL A 49 0.96 -2.65 10.10
CA VAL A 49 1.13 -1.55 11.06
C VAL A 49 2.36 -1.76 11.93
N ASP A 50 2.55 -2.97 12.47
CA ASP A 50 3.71 -3.29 13.32
C ASP A 50 5.03 -3.18 12.53
N LEU A 51 5.06 -3.57 11.25
CA LEU A 51 6.23 -3.44 10.36
C LEU A 51 6.53 -1.98 9.99
N LEU A 52 5.50 -1.18 9.74
CA LEU A 52 5.66 0.22 9.34
C LEU A 52 5.90 1.15 10.53
N TYR A 53 5.71 0.69 11.76
CA TYR A 53 5.83 1.53 12.95
C TYR A 53 7.20 2.22 13.07
N SER A 54 8.30 1.49 12.86
CA SER A 54 9.64 2.09 12.92
C SER A 54 9.86 3.10 11.80
N VAL A 55 9.38 2.81 10.60
CA VAL A 55 9.49 3.71 9.43
C VAL A 55 8.65 4.97 9.65
N GLN A 56 7.47 4.84 10.27
CA GLN A 56 6.61 5.97 10.60
C GLN A 56 7.25 6.92 11.61
N LEU A 57 8.04 6.40 12.57
CA LEU A 57 8.75 7.23 13.55
C LEU A 57 9.90 8.04 12.93
N GLU A 58 10.48 7.54 11.85
CA GLU A 58 11.58 8.20 11.11
C GLU A 58 11.07 9.11 9.99
N SER A 59 9.77 9.10 9.72
CA SER A 59 9.13 9.85 8.64
C SER A 59 8.36 11.04 9.19
N ASP A 60 8.60 12.21 8.62
CA ASP A 60 7.80 13.42 8.90
C ASP A 60 6.40 13.35 8.23
N ARG A 61 6.15 12.32 7.42
CA ARG A 61 4.91 12.10 6.67
C ARG A 61 4.16 10.89 7.23
N LEU A 62 2.83 10.98 7.28
CA LEU A 62 1.98 9.84 7.65
C LEU A 62 2.01 8.79 6.54
N ILE A 63 2.17 7.53 6.94
CA ILE A 63 2.15 6.36 6.07
C ILE A 63 0.87 5.59 6.36
N SER A 64 -0.05 5.62 5.41
CA SER A 64 -1.28 4.84 5.41
C SER A 64 -1.04 3.59 4.56
N ALA A 65 -1.32 2.41 5.10
CA ALA A 65 -1.14 1.16 4.35
C ALA A 65 -2.39 0.28 4.45
N LYS A 66 -2.83 -0.23 3.30
CA LYS A 66 -4.04 -1.04 3.19
C LYS A 66 -3.72 -2.37 2.51
N PRO A 67 -3.98 -3.52 3.16
CA PRO A 67 -3.87 -4.81 2.49
C PRO A 67 -4.97 -4.94 1.43
N ALA A 68 -4.60 -5.55 0.30
CA ALA A 68 -5.49 -5.82 -0.81
C ALA A 68 -5.19 -7.22 -1.40
N PRO A 69 -6.22 -8.04 -1.68
CA PRO A 69 -6.02 -9.27 -2.43
C PRO A 69 -5.49 -8.97 -3.83
N VAL A 70 -4.43 -9.67 -4.25
CA VAL A 70 -3.83 -9.48 -5.58
C VAL A 70 -4.83 -9.74 -6.70
N ASP A 71 -5.67 -10.77 -6.55
CA ASP A 71 -6.69 -11.14 -7.55
C ASP A 71 -7.72 -10.02 -7.74
N ASP A 72 -8.14 -9.38 -6.65
CA ASP A 72 -9.10 -8.28 -6.69
C ASP A 72 -8.49 -7.02 -7.30
N PHE A 73 -7.21 -6.77 -6.98
CA PHE A 73 -6.43 -5.69 -7.55
C PHE A 73 -6.26 -5.87 -9.06
N ASP A 74 -5.81 -7.02 -9.52
CA ASP A 74 -5.57 -7.33 -10.93
C ASP A 74 -6.85 -7.24 -11.77
N GLN A 75 -7.97 -7.72 -11.23
CA GLN A 75 -9.28 -7.59 -11.86
C GLN A 75 -9.85 -6.16 -11.81
N GLY A 76 -9.21 -5.24 -11.08
CA GLY A 76 -9.69 -3.87 -10.91
C GLY A 76 -11.11 -3.83 -10.32
N ARG A 77 -11.42 -4.70 -9.34
CA ARG A 77 -12.78 -4.83 -8.79
C ARG A 77 -13.23 -3.58 -8.06
N ILE A 78 -12.29 -2.83 -7.49
CA ILE A 78 -12.52 -1.58 -6.76
C ILE A 78 -12.00 -0.40 -7.60
N PRO A 79 -12.73 0.73 -7.69
CA PRO A 79 -12.27 1.91 -8.43
C PRO A 79 -10.86 2.38 -8.05
N LEU A 80 -10.53 2.34 -6.76
CA LEU A 80 -9.19 2.66 -6.24
C LEU A 80 -8.09 1.81 -6.87
N TYR A 81 -8.34 0.52 -7.10
CA TYR A 81 -7.36 -0.39 -7.69
C TYR A 81 -7.07 -0.03 -9.15
N ARG A 82 -8.09 0.40 -9.90
CA ARG A 82 -7.91 0.84 -11.29
C ARG A 82 -7.07 2.12 -11.38
N VAL A 83 -7.26 3.04 -10.44
CA VAL A 83 -6.44 4.25 -10.33
C VAL A 83 -5.00 3.87 -9.98
N ALA A 84 -4.81 3.04 -8.96
CA ALA A 84 -3.49 2.54 -8.57
C ALA A 84 -2.79 1.73 -9.68
N GLN A 85 -3.52 0.99 -10.53
CA GLN A 85 -2.94 0.32 -11.70
C GLN A 85 -2.47 1.30 -12.78
N ARG A 86 -3.17 2.44 -12.94
CA ARG A 86 -2.86 3.45 -13.97
C ARG A 86 -1.79 4.43 -13.55
N GLU A 87 -1.82 4.84 -12.29
CA GLU A 87 -1.04 5.96 -11.76
C GLU A 87 -0.05 5.54 -10.66
N GLY A 88 -0.21 4.32 -10.13
CA GLY A 88 0.61 3.85 -9.03
C GLY A 88 2.04 3.54 -9.44
N VAL A 89 2.95 3.75 -8.51
CA VAL A 89 4.38 3.43 -8.65
C VAL A 89 4.66 2.15 -7.88
N ARG A 90 5.39 1.23 -8.53
CA ARG A 90 5.81 -0.06 -7.96
C ARG A 90 7.27 0.00 -7.54
#